data_AF-A0A0B5I7J6-F1
#
_entry.id   AF-A0A0B5I7J6-F1
#
_cell.length_a   1.000
_cell.length_b   1.000
_cell.length_c   1.000
_cell.angle_alpha   90.00
_cell.angle_beta   90.00
_cell.angle_gamma   90.00
#
_symmetry.space_group_name_H-M   'P 1'
#
loop_
_entity.id
_entity.type
_entity.pdbx_description
1 polymer ?
#
loop_
_entity_poly.entity_id
_entity_poly.type
_entity_poly.pdbx_seq_one_letter_code
_entity_poly.pdbx_strand_id
1 'polypeptide(L)'
;MNDHFGFAFDFDLAELAPADTASEEAVERFWSGDLTALSQHHTTPNGSHSFVIAHDQSATWGVPGAPQVMAIAVARDLNRFTYALETSHHATVSFAQNWLVERGCPPEKIAKVRDGLLKPADDLTVWVERQIRESGTRYEVLDNHTSDSDPCETWTLTRDSRANEAPIRVFHEEWDHDAGTYTMREGAFADVGAARAWLDDRSGPLPEPPEYSDHNGAVVRARVARIALARSAGVSATPKASMDAPRTPPAGPVQRPVQGRLL
;
A
#
# COMPACT_ATOMS: atom_id res chain seq x y z
N MET A 1 9.34 -2.01 30.93
CA MET A 1 8.20 -2.93 31.12
C MET A 1 8.11 -3.70 29.81
N ASN A 2 8.80 -4.84 29.76
CA ASN A 2 8.86 -5.73 28.60
C ASN A 2 7.63 -6.63 28.61
N ASP A 3 6.93 -6.73 27.48
CA ASP A 3 6.56 -8.01 26.85
C ASP A 3 5.73 -7.78 25.57
N HIS A 4 6.05 -8.60 24.55
CA HIS A 4 5.29 -8.89 23.32
C HIS A 4 5.42 -7.97 22.08
N PHE A 5 6.56 -8.06 21.40
CA PHE A 5 6.67 -7.88 19.94
C PHE A 5 7.57 -9.04 19.44
N GLY A 6 7.08 -10.12 18.81
CA GLY A 6 6.45 -10.14 17.50
C GLY A 6 7.50 -10.45 16.44
N PHE A 7 7.94 -11.72 16.36
CA PHE A 7 9.01 -12.30 15.51
C PHE A 7 10.37 -11.61 15.55
N ALA A 8 11.28 -12.13 16.38
CA ALA A 8 12.70 -12.00 16.08
C ALA A 8 12.99 -12.84 14.82
N PHE A 9 13.75 -12.30 13.88
CA PHE A 9 14.19 -13.08 12.73
C PHE A 9 15.10 -14.20 13.22
N ASP A 10 14.72 -15.44 12.96
CA ASP A 10 15.57 -16.59 13.18
C ASP A 10 15.62 -17.41 11.89
N PHE A 11 16.80 -17.40 11.28
CA PHE A 11 17.09 -18.16 10.08
C PHE A 11 17.96 -19.38 10.35
N ASP A 12 18.26 -19.76 11.60
CA ASP A 12 19.00 -21.00 11.89
C ASP A 12 20.24 -21.19 10.97
N LEU A 13 21.06 -20.15 10.86
CA LEU A 13 22.22 -20.10 9.95
C LEU A 13 23.55 -20.39 10.67
N ALA A 14 23.54 -20.58 11.99
CA ALA A 14 24.74 -20.61 12.83
C ALA A 14 25.74 -21.72 12.44
N GLU A 15 25.24 -22.83 11.89
CA GLU A 15 26.06 -23.98 11.46
C GLU A 15 26.31 -24.01 9.95
N LEU A 16 25.88 -22.98 9.22
CA LEU A 16 25.95 -22.92 7.75
C LEU A 16 26.89 -21.81 7.28
N ALA A 17 27.68 -22.10 6.25
CA ALA A 17 28.47 -21.09 5.56
C ALA A 17 27.65 -20.40 4.45
N PRO A 18 27.93 -19.15 4.08
CA PRO A 18 27.34 -18.56 2.88
C PRO A 18 27.76 -19.38 1.64
N ALA A 19 26.83 -19.61 0.72
CA ALA A 19 27.10 -20.33 -0.52
C ALA A 19 27.96 -19.51 -1.49
N ASP A 20 27.92 -18.18 -1.37
CA ASP A 20 28.65 -17.20 -2.17
C ASP A 20 28.80 -15.86 -1.42
N THR A 21 29.62 -14.97 -1.96
CA THR A 21 29.84 -13.61 -1.41
C THR A 21 28.55 -12.78 -1.35
N ALA A 22 27.65 -12.96 -2.31
CA ALA A 22 26.39 -12.21 -2.33
C ALA A 22 25.51 -12.57 -1.11
N SER A 23 25.49 -13.84 -0.73
CA SER A 23 24.76 -14.33 0.44
C SER A 23 25.37 -13.82 1.76
N GLU A 24 26.70 -13.75 1.83
CA GLU A 24 27.42 -13.15 2.97
C GLU A 24 27.07 -11.67 3.13
N GLU A 25 27.21 -10.89 2.06
CA GLU A 25 26.87 -9.45 2.05
C GLU A 25 25.39 -9.20 2.37
N ALA A 26 24.50 -10.07 1.87
CA ALA A 26 23.07 -9.93 2.10
C ALA A 26 22.70 -10.20 3.56
N VAL A 27 23.35 -11.16 4.23
CA VAL A 27 23.20 -11.42 5.66
C VAL A 27 23.72 -10.25 6.50
N GLU A 28 24.89 -9.70 6.17
CA GLU A 28 25.43 -8.52 6.87
C GLU A 28 24.48 -7.33 6.77
N ARG A 29 24.01 -7.03 5.54
CA ARG A 29 23.05 -5.94 5.31
C ARG A 29 21.77 -6.16 6.11
N PHE A 30 21.23 -7.38 6.09
CA PHE A 30 20.03 -7.75 6.82
C PHE A 30 20.16 -7.52 8.34
N TRP A 31 21.24 -7.99 8.96
CA TRP A 31 21.44 -7.83 10.42
C TRP A 31 21.81 -6.40 10.83
N SER A 32 22.33 -5.60 9.92
CA SER A 32 22.58 -4.18 10.16
C SER A 32 21.33 -3.30 10.04
N GLY A 33 20.26 -3.81 9.44
CA GLY A 33 19.03 -3.06 9.18
C GLY A 33 18.10 -2.97 10.39
N ASP A 34 17.30 -1.91 10.44
CA ASP A 34 16.21 -1.77 11.41
C ASP A 34 14.92 -2.37 10.82
N LEU A 35 14.79 -3.69 10.93
CA LEU A 35 13.75 -4.45 10.25
C LEU A 35 12.67 -4.93 11.22
N THR A 36 11.41 -4.80 10.82
CA THR A 36 10.26 -5.38 11.53
C THR A 36 9.53 -6.37 10.63
N ALA A 37 9.43 -7.64 11.05
CA ALA A 37 8.72 -8.66 10.28
C ALA A 37 7.22 -8.34 10.13
N LEU A 38 6.74 -8.34 8.88
CA LEU A 38 5.34 -8.17 8.50
C LEU A 38 4.67 -9.52 8.22
N SER A 39 5.39 -10.45 7.59
CA SER A 39 4.93 -11.82 7.31
C SER A 39 6.12 -12.76 7.21
N GLN A 40 5.92 -14.03 7.57
CA GLN A 40 6.97 -15.05 7.45
C GLN A 40 6.41 -16.44 7.17
N HIS A 41 7.17 -17.21 6.41
CA HIS A 41 6.90 -18.62 6.16
C HIS A 41 8.20 -19.41 6.13
N HIS A 42 8.23 -20.53 6.87
CA HIS A 42 9.33 -21.49 6.83
C HIS A 42 8.80 -22.84 6.33
N THR A 43 9.52 -23.47 5.41
CA THR A 43 9.14 -24.79 4.90
C THR A 43 9.34 -25.86 5.98
N THR A 44 8.39 -26.76 6.15
CA THR A 44 8.51 -27.88 7.11
C THR A 44 8.83 -29.19 6.37
N PRO A 45 9.48 -30.18 7.02
CA PRO A 45 9.87 -30.21 8.43
C PRO A 45 11.23 -29.57 8.73
N ASN A 46 12.09 -29.38 7.73
CA ASN A 46 13.51 -29.08 7.93
C ASN A 46 13.88 -27.60 7.76
N GLY A 47 12.93 -26.71 7.51
CA GLY A 47 13.25 -25.31 7.29
C GLY A 47 14.13 -25.08 6.06
N SER A 48 14.10 -25.93 5.03
CA SER A 48 14.99 -25.75 3.86
C SER A 48 14.90 -24.36 3.23
N HIS A 49 13.73 -23.71 3.31
CA HIS A 49 13.54 -22.33 2.89
C HIS A 49 12.85 -21.50 3.98
N SER A 50 13.24 -20.23 4.07
CA SER A 50 12.52 -19.18 4.79
C SER A 50 12.18 -18.04 3.85
N PHE A 51 10.98 -17.52 3.98
CA PHE A 51 10.48 -16.38 3.22
C PHE A 51 9.96 -15.35 4.22
N VAL A 52 10.43 -14.12 4.12
CA VAL A 52 10.06 -13.06 5.05
C VAL A 52 9.77 -11.78 4.28
N ILE A 53 8.74 -11.07 4.73
CA ILE A 53 8.48 -9.69 4.36
C ILE A 53 8.72 -8.86 5.61
N ALA A 54 9.57 -7.85 5.51
CA ALA A 54 9.88 -6.93 6.58
C ALA A 54 9.64 -5.48 6.15
N HIS A 55 9.28 -4.65 7.11
CA HIS A 55 9.35 -3.20 6.98
C HIS A 55 10.74 -2.74 7.40
N ASP A 56 11.43 -1.99 6.54
CA ASP A 56 12.70 -1.36 6.84
C ASP A 56 12.47 0.05 7.39
N GLN A 57 12.60 0.20 8.70
CA GLN A 57 12.41 1.48 9.40
C GLN A 57 13.58 2.44 9.17
N SER A 58 14.73 1.95 8.72
CA SER A 58 15.88 2.80 8.42
C SER A 58 15.68 3.61 7.14
N ALA A 59 14.81 3.15 6.23
CA ALA A 59 14.55 3.79 4.95
C ALA A 59 13.99 5.22 5.06
N THR A 60 13.27 5.55 6.14
CA THR A 60 12.83 6.93 6.45
C THR A 60 14.00 7.92 6.58
N TRP A 61 15.18 7.45 6.98
CA TRP A 61 16.39 8.28 7.11
C TRP A 61 17.33 8.20 5.91
N GLY A 62 16.96 7.40 4.90
CA GLY A 62 17.75 7.14 3.70
C GLY A 62 17.45 8.12 2.57
N VAL A 63 17.40 7.59 1.34
CA VAL A 63 17.03 8.37 0.15
C VAL A 63 15.52 8.62 0.19
N PRO A 64 15.06 9.89 0.15
CA PRO A 64 13.63 10.17 0.09
C PRO A 64 12.97 9.46 -1.09
N GLY A 65 11.80 8.86 -0.87
CA GLY A 65 11.11 8.08 -1.90
C GLY A 65 11.53 6.61 -1.98
N ALA A 66 12.57 6.18 -1.27
CA ALA A 66 13.06 4.81 -1.36
C ALA A 66 12.03 3.79 -0.82
N PRO A 67 11.91 2.62 -1.46
CA PRO A 67 10.98 1.57 -1.03
C PRO A 67 11.33 1.05 0.37
N GLN A 68 10.31 0.91 1.22
CA GLN A 68 10.45 0.57 2.64
C GLN A 68 10.06 -0.87 2.97
N VAL A 69 9.64 -1.68 1.98
CA VAL A 69 9.31 -3.09 2.18
C VAL A 69 10.42 -3.97 1.62
N MET A 70 11.03 -4.80 2.47
CA MET A 70 12.05 -5.76 2.08
C MET A 70 11.46 -7.18 2.01
N ALA A 71 11.64 -7.83 0.87
CA ALA A 71 11.43 -9.27 0.70
C ALA A 71 12.75 -10.00 0.93
N ILE A 72 12.72 -11.12 1.65
CA ILE A 72 13.89 -11.92 2.01
C ILE A 72 13.59 -13.38 1.73
N ALA A 73 14.45 -14.04 0.97
CA ALA A 73 14.41 -15.47 0.71
C ALA A 73 15.72 -16.11 1.16
N VAL A 74 15.61 -17.14 2.00
CA VAL A 74 16.75 -17.94 2.47
C VAL A 74 16.55 -19.36 2.00
N ALA A 75 17.54 -19.93 1.32
CA ALA A 75 17.58 -21.34 0.94
C ALA A 75 18.78 -22.01 1.62
N ARG A 76 18.57 -23.16 2.25
CA ARG A 76 19.60 -23.91 2.99
C ARG A 76 19.87 -25.24 2.29
N ASP A 77 21.14 -25.49 1.99
CA ASP A 77 21.63 -26.80 1.53
C ASP A 77 22.30 -27.53 2.70
N LEU A 78 21.52 -28.40 3.35
CA LEU A 78 21.96 -29.17 4.51
C LEU A 78 22.99 -30.26 4.17
N ASN A 79 23.12 -30.64 2.90
CA ASN A 79 24.15 -31.61 2.49
C ASN A 79 25.52 -30.93 2.36
N ARG A 80 25.52 -29.65 1.97
CA ARG A 80 26.74 -28.85 1.79
C ARG A 80 27.05 -27.97 2.99
N PHE A 81 26.15 -27.90 3.96
CA PHE A 81 26.22 -26.97 5.10
C PHE A 81 26.37 -25.53 4.64
N THR A 82 25.60 -25.14 3.62
CA THR A 82 25.60 -23.79 3.06
C THR A 82 24.22 -23.15 3.02
N TYR A 83 24.14 -21.82 2.97
CA TYR A 83 22.92 -21.08 2.71
C TYR A 83 23.08 -20.09 1.56
N ALA A 84 22.01 -19.85 0.81
CA ALA A 84 21.86 -18.71 -0.09
C ALA A 84 20.84 -17.74 0.50
N LEU A 85 21.15 -16.44 0.53
CA LEU A 85 20.23 -15.40 0.98
C LEU A 85 20.09 -14.34 -0.11
N GLU A 86 18.84 -14.09 -0.51
CA GLU A 86 18.48 -13.03 -1.44
C GLU A 86 17.55 -12.02 -0.76
N THR A 87 17.74 -10.74 -1.06
CA THR A 87 16.83 -9.66 -0.64
C THR A 87 16.42 -8.79 -1.82
N SER A 88 15.27 -8.16 -1.71
CA SER A 88 14.79 -7.17 -2.68
C SER A 88 13.89 -6.14 -1.99
N HIS A 89 14.03 -4.87 -2.35
CA HIS A 89 13.18 -3.79 -1.84
C HIS A 89 12.03 -3.52 -2.80
N HIS A 90 10.86 -3.27 -2.24
CA HIS A 90 9.62 -3.06 -2.96
C HIS A 90 8.85 -1.90 -2.32
N ALA A 91 8.13 -1.17 -3.16
CA ALA A 91 7.28 -0.08 -2.68
C ALA A 91 6.13 -0.64 -1.83
N THR A 92 5.50 -1.74 -2.28
CA THR A 92 4.31 -2.31 -1.63
C THR A 92 4.51 -3.77 -1.26
N VAL A 93 3.76 -4.22 -0.26
CA VAL A 93 3.78 -5.62 0.21
C VAL A 93 3.39 -6.60 -0.90
N SER A 94 2.48 -6.23 -1.79
CA SER A 94 2.03 -7.13 -2.86
C SER A 94 3.13 -7.46 -3.87
N PHE A 95 4.01 -6.49 -4.19
CA PHE A 95 5.18 -6.73 -5.04
C PHE A 95 6.25 -7.58 -4.33
N ALA A 96 6.47 -7.34 -3.02
CA ALA A 96 7.33 -8.19 -2.20
C ALA A 96 6.82 -9.64 -2.14
N GLN A 97 5.51 -9.83 -2.00
CA GLN A 97 4.86 -11.15 -2.05
C GLN A 97 5.08 -11.82 -3.41
N ASN A 98 4.87 -11.12 -4.52
CA ASN A 98 5.11 -11.66 -5.87
C ASN A 98 6.56 -12.15 -6.03
N TRP A 99 7.53 -11.35 -5.59
CA TRP A 99 8.95 -11.70 -5.66
C TRP A 99 9.32 -12.97 -4.86
N LEU A 100 8.68 -13.18 -3.69
CA LEU A 100 8.85 -14.39 -2.89
C LEU A 100 8.13 -15.59 -3.51
N VAL A 101 6.96 -15.38 -4.12
CA VAL A 101 6.22 -16.43 -4.83
C VAL A 101 7.03 -16.97 -6.02
N GLU A 102 7.71 -16.09 -6.76
CA GLU A 102 8.64 -16.49 -7.82
C GLU A 102 9.81 -17.35 -7.31
N ARG A 103 10.15 -17.25 -6.02
CA ARG A 103 11.17 -18.06 -5.33
C ARG A 103 10.61 -19.30 -4.66
N GLY A 104 9.36 -19.66 -4.96
CA GLY A 104 8.72 -20.89 -4.48
C GLY A 104 7.99 -20.74 -3.15
N CYS A 105 7.79 -19.52 -2.64
CA CYS A 105 6.90 -19.30 -1.50
C CYS A 105 5.44 -19.57 -1.91
N PRO A 106 4.69 -20.43 -1.20
CA PRO A 106 3.27 -20.61 -1.50
C PRO A 106 2.49 -19.30 -1.21
N PRO A 107 1.72 -18.77 -2.17
CA PRO A 107 1.13 -17.43 -2.08
C PRO A 107 0.20 -17.28 -0.86
N GLU A 108 -0.53 -18.33 -0.48
CA GLU A 108 -1.44 -18.33 0.67
C GLU A 108 -0.70 -18.31 2.02
N LYS A 109 0.58 -18.70 2.07
CA LYS A 109 1.37 -18.73 3.30
C LYS A 109 1.97 -17.37 3.63
N ILE A 110 2.26 -16.55 2.61
CA ILE A 110 2.84 -15.22 2.76
C ILE A 110 1.82 -14.08 2.57
N ALA A 111 0.60 -14.39 2.11
CA ALA A 111 -0.48 -13.43 1.94
C ALA A 111 -0.90 -12.74 3.25
N LYS A 112 -0.76 -13.43 4.38
CA LYS A 112 -1.16 -12.91 5.69
C LYS A 112 -0.08 -12.00 6.24
N VAL A 113 -0.41 -10.72 6.31
CA VAL A 113 0.40 -9.70 6.97
C VAL A 113 -0.12 -9.52 8.40
N ARG A 114 0.79 -9.22 9.33
CA ARG A 114 0.51 -9.09 10.77
C ARG A 114 -0.69 -8.18 11.06
N ASP A 115 -1.51 -8.59 12.03
CA ASP A 115 -2.61 -7.79 12.56
C ASP A 115 -2.09 -6.50 13.23
N GLY A 116 -2.76 -5.37 12.98
CA GLY A 116 -2.38 -4.05 13.51
C GLY A 116 -1.80 -3.09 12.47
N LEU A 117 -1.62 -3.55 11.23
CA LEU A 117 -1.37 -2.69 10.06
C LEU A 117 -2.69 -2.16 9.49
N LEU A 118 -2.60 -1.12 8.65
CA LEU A 118 -3.73 -0.56 7.91
C LEU A 118 -4.47 -1.68 7.18
N LYS A 119 -5.81 -1.56 7.09
CA LYS A 119 -6.63 -2.56 6.42
C LYS A 119 -6.98 -2.13 5.00
N PRO A 120 -7.11 -3.05 4.04
CA PRO A 120 -7.70 -2.74 2.75
C PRO A 120 -9.06 -2.05 2.94
N ALA A 121 -9.21 -0.84 2.40
CA ALA A 121 -10.44 -0.06 2.55
C ALA A 121 -11.63 -0.69 1.83
N ASP A 122 -11.35 -1.45 0.77
CA ASP A 122 -12.37 -2.07 -0.04
C ASP A 122 -11.92 -3.34 -0.77
N ASP A 123 -12.93 -3.94 -1.35
CA ASP A 123 -12.90 -5.12 -2.17
C ASP A 123 -12.01 -4.99 -3.43
N LEU A 124 -11.88 -3.79 -4.02
CA LEU A 124 -11.03 -3.60 -5.19
C LEU A 124 -9.55 -3.64 -4.77
N THR A 125 -9.20 -3.02 -3.65
CA THR A 125 -7.85 -3.08 -3.06
C THR A 125 -7.40 -4.53 -2.91
N VAL A 126 -8.20 -5.38 -2.26
CA VAL A 126 -7.90 -6.82 -2.08
C VAL A 126 -7.73 -7.55 -3.41
N TRP A 127 -8.51 -7.17 -4.43
CA TRP A 127 -8.43 -7.79 -5.75
C TRP A 127 -7.13 -7.42 -6.48
N VAL A 128 -6.75 -6.12 -6.46
CA VAL A 128 -5.52 -5.64 -7.12
C VAL A 128 -4.28 -6.23 -6.44
N GLU A 129 -4.24 -6.27 -5.11
CA GLU A 129 -3.15 -6.90 -4.36
C GLU A 129 -2.96 -8.37 -4.72
N ARG A 130 -4.06 -9.12 -4.79
CA ARG A 130 -4.02 -10.52 -5.23
C ARG A 130 -3.52 -10.63 -6.66
N GLN A 131 -3.99 -9.77 -7.57
CA GLN A 131 -3.51 -9.74 -8.95
C GLN A 131 -2.00 -9.54 -9.00
N ILE A 132 -1.45 -8.58 -8.25
CA ILE A 132 -0.01 -8.31 -8.20
C ILE A 132 0.74 -9.53 -7.65
N ARG A 133 0.31 -10.07 -6.51
CA ARG A 133 0.94 -11.23 -5.86
C ARG A 133 0.98 -12.48 -6.74
N GLU A 134 -0.04 -12.68 -7.57
CA GLU A 134 -0.19 -13.85 -8.44
C GLU A 134 0.29 -13.57 -9.88
N SER A 135 0.90 -12.41 -10.12
CA SER A 135 1.24 -11.96 -11.46
C SER A 135 2.48 -12.66 -12.05
N GLY A 136 3.35 -13.20 -11.20
CA GLY A 136 4.67 -13.69 -11.59
C GLY A 136 5.43 -12.60 -12.35
N THR A 137 6.03 -12.97 -13.47
CA THR A 137 6.84 -12.06 -14.29
C THR A 137 6.02 -11.12 -15.17
N ARG A 138 4.69 -11.02 -14.98
CA ARG A 138 3.81 -10.19 -15.80
C ARG A 138 4.20 -8.71 -15.75
N TYR A 139 4.48 -8.19 -14.55
CA TYR A 139 4.76 -6.79 -14.31
C TYR A 139 6.25 -6.54 -14.13
N GLU A 140 6.90 -6.00 -15.15
CA GLU A 140 8.28 -5.50 -15.06
C GLU A 140 8.27 -4.16 -14.31
N VAL A 141 8.89 -4.09 -13.14
CA VAL A 141 8.99 -2.83 -12.37
C VAL A 141 9.98 -1.89 -13.05
N LEU A 142 9.50 -0.69 -13.40
CA LEU A 142 10.29 0.36 -14.05
C LEU A 142 10.77 1.42 -13.06
N ASP A 143 9.92 1.74 -12.08
CA ASP A 143 10.15 2.82 -11.12
C ASP A 143 9.23 2.65 -9.91
N ASN A 144 9.57 3.27 -8.77
CA ASN A 144 8.71 3.29 -7.59
C ASN A 144 9.03 4.46 -6.66
N HIS A 145 8.09 4.74 -5.75
CA HIS A 145 8.23 5.80 -4.76
C HIS A 145 7.41 5.47 -3.51
N THR A 146 7.92 5.87 -2.35
CA THR A 146 7.22 5.83 -1.06
C THR A 146 7.31 7.18 -0.34
N SER A 147 6.17 7.71 0.09
CA SER A 147 6.05 8.91 0.93
C SER A 147 5.33 8.56 2.23
N ASP A 148 5.98 8.81 3.36
CA ASP A 148 5.40 8.72 4.72
C ASP A 148 4.80 10.06 5.20
N SER A 149 4.89 11.09 4.37
CA SER A 149 4.40 12.44 4.64
C SER A 149 3.09 12.70 3.92
N ASP A 150 2.19 13.50 4.48
CA ASP A 150 0.87 13.80 3.93
C ASP A 150 0.94 14.43 2.50
N PRO A 151 0.35 13.81 1.46
CA PRO A 151 -0.40 12.54 1.50
C PRO A 151 0.53 11.32 1.60
N CYS A 152 0.28 10.46 2.59
CA CYS A 152 1.03 9.21 2.73
C CYS A 152 0.62 8.25 1.61
N GLU A 153 1.54 8.03 0.68
CA GLU A 153 1.29 7.31 -0.55
C GLU A 153 2.50 6.50 -0.99
N THR A 154 2.24 5.49 -1.80
CA THR A 154 3.28 4.71 -2.46
C THR A 154 2.82 4.42 -3.88
N TRP A 155 3.73 4.42 -4.85
CA TRP A 155 3.40 3.93 -6.19
C TRP A 155 4.48 3.05 -6.77
N THR A 156 4.07 2.15 -7.66
CA THR A 156 4.97 1.33 -8.49
C THR A 156 4.56 1.46 -9.94
N LEU A 157 5.49 1.91 -10.77
CA LEU A 157 5.34 2.00 -12.22
C LEU A 157 5.85 0.70 -12.84
N THR A 158 5.05 0.08 -13.69
CA THR A 158 5.40 -1.20 -14.31
C THR A 158 5.09 -1.22 -15.79
N ARG A 159 5.68 -2.17 -16.51
CA ARG A 159 5.24 -2.61 -17.83
C ARG A 159 4.54 -3.97 -17.71
N ASP A 160 3.30 -4.02 -18.16
CA ASP A 160 2.48 -5.24 -18.24
C ASP A 160 2.75 -5.97 -19.56
N SER A 161 3.46 -7.09 -19.48
CA SER A 161 3.80 -7.92 -20.64
C SER A 161 2.61 -8.59 -21.32
N ARG A 162 1.42 -8.58 -20.70
CA ARG A 162 0.18 -9.16 -21.27
C ARG A 162 -0.75 -8.13 -21.89
N ALA A 163 -0.45 -6.84 -21.73
CA ALA A 163 -1.27 -5.76 -22.23
C ALA A 163 -0.92 -5.42 -23.68
N ASN A 164 -1.90 -5.49 -24.58
CA ASN A 164 -1.75 -5.03 -25.97
C ASN A 164 -1.99 -3.52 -26.11
N GLU A 165 -2.78 -2.94 -25.21
CA GLU A 165 -3.12 -1.53 -25.16
C GLU A 165 -2.81 -0.99 -23.75
N ALA A 166 -2.33 0.25 -23.68
CA ALA A 166 -1.95 0.90 -22.43
C ALA A 166 -1.06 0.02 -21.50
N PRO A 167 0.11 -0.45 -21.98
CA PRO A 167 0.91 -1.45 -21.27
C PRO A 167 1.64 -0.91 -20.04
N ILE A 168 1.67 0.41 -19.83
CA ILE A 168 2.30 1.00 -18.66
C ILE A 168 1.27 1.07 -17.55
N ARG A 169 1.54 0.41 -16.42
CA ARG A 169 0.64 0.41 -15.27
C ARG A 169 1.23 1.19 -14.11
N VAL A 170 0.37 1.92 -13.42
CA VAL A 170 0.69 2.52 -12.12
C VAL A 170 -0.15 1.81 -11.07
N PHE A 171 0.52 1.19 -10.10
CA PHE A 171 -0.12 0.72 -8.88
C PHE A 171 0.07 1.77 -7.81
N HIS A 172 -1.01 2.44 -7.42
CA HIS A 172 -0.99 3.55 -6.49
C HIS A 172 -1.70 3.15 -5.20
N GLU A 173 -0.95 3.23 -4.10
CA GLU A 173 -1.39 2.99 -2.74
C GLU A 173 -1.53 4.32 -2.01
N GLU A 174 -2.70 4.58 -1.44
CA GLU A 174 -2.99 5.79 -0.63
C GLU A 174 -3.46 5.38 0.75
N TRP A 175 -2.93 6.02 1.79
CA TRP A 175 -3.25 5.71 3.17
C TRP A 175 -4.23 6.74 3.75
N ASP A 176 -5.26 6.23 4.43
CA ASP A 176 -6.18 7.01 5.26
C ASP A 176 -5.92 6.65 6.72
N HIS A 177 -5.08 7.46 7.37
CA HIS A 177 -4.69 7.27 8.76
C HIS A 177 -5.86 7.44 9.74
N ASP A 178 -6.83 8.30 9.41
CA ASP A 178 -8.01 8.54 10.25
C ASP A 178 -8.95 7.33 10.24
N ALA A 179 -9.16 6.72 9.06
CA ALA A 179 -9.94 5.51 8.92
C ALA A 179 -9.17 4.24 9.31
N GLY A 180 -7.84 4.30 9.41
CA GLY A 180 -6.99 3.13 9.59
C GLY A 180 -7.03 2.18 8.40
N THR A 181 -7.18 2.72 7.19
CA THR A 181 -7.30 1.94 5.95
C THR A 181 -6.39 2.44 4.85
N TYR A 182 -6.21 1.64 3.80
CA TYR A 182 -5.51 2.05 2.59
C TYR A 182 -6.23 1.57 1.34
N THR A 183 -5.96 2.21 0.22
CA THR A 183 -6.50 1.80 -1.08
C THR A 183 -5.39 1.49 -2.06
N MET A 184 -5.54 0.42 -2.84
CA MET A 184 -4.64 0.07 -3.95
C MET A 184 -5.42 0.20 -5.25
N ARG A 185 -4.90 0.99 -6.20
CA ARG A 185 -5.51 1.21 -7.51
C ARG A 185 -4.52 0.93 -8.62
N GLU A 186 -5.02 0.33 -9.69
CA GLU A 186 -4.28 0.14 -10.92
C GLU A 186 -4.76 1.19 -11.93
N GLY A 187 -3.82 1.94 -12.49
CA GLY A 187 -4.03 2.80 -13.65
C GLY A 187 -3.27 2.31 -14.86
N ALA A 188 -3.72 2.69 -16.05
CA ALA A 188 -3.15 2.25 -17.32
C ALA A 188 -2.86 3.41 -18.27
N PHE A 189 -1.68 3.38 -18.86
CA PHE A 189 -1.14 4.46 -19.69
C PHE A 189 -0.52 3.90 -20.96
N ALA A 190 -0.60 4.67 -22.04
CA ALA A 190 0.02 4.32 -23.32
C ALA A 190 1.55 4.21 -23.21
N ASP A 191 2.18 5.07 -22.41
CA ASP A 191 3.62 5.14 -22.25
C ASP A 191 4.05 5.70 -20.88
N VAL A 192 5.35 5.60 -20.60
CA VAL A 192 5.98 6.01 -19.33
C VAL A 192 5.89 7.52 -19.11
N GLY A 193 5.96 8.32 -20.17
CA GLY A 193 5.87 9.77 -20.09
C GLY A 193 4.49 10.22 -19.65
N ALA A 194 3.43 9.62 -20.21
CA ALA A 194 2.06 9.87 -19.81
C ALA A 194 1.80 9.47 -18.35
N ALA A 195 2.30 8.31 -17.91
CA ALA A 195 2.21 7.87 -16.53
C ALA A 195 2.92 8.83 -15.57
N ARG A 196 4.15 9.27 -15.92
CA ARG A 196 4.92 10.23 -15.11
C ARG A 196 4.26 11.60 -15.03
N ALA A 197 3.75 12.13 -16.13
CA ALA A 197 3.02 13.40 -16.11
C ALA A 197 1.79 13.32 -15.19
N TRP A 198 1.07 12.19 -15.18
CA TRP A 198 -0.01 11.98 -14.22
C TRP A 198 0.52 11.85 -12.78
N LEU A 199 1.66 11.19 -12.57
CA LEU A 199 2.27 11.07 -11.25
C LEU A 199 2.66 12.44 -10.66
N ASP A 200 3.25 13.31 -11.49
CA ASP A 200 3.74 14.62 -11.10
C ASP A 200 2.59 15.61 -10.85
N ASP A 201 1.63 15.69 -11.79
CA ASP A 201 0.59 16.73 -11.75
C ASP A 201 -0.71 16.27 -11.08
N ARG A 202 -0.89 14.96 -10.87
CA ARG A 202 -2.15 14.34 -10.41
C ARG A 202 -3.37 14.88 -11.19
N SER A 203 -3.20 15.06 -12.51
CA SER A 203 -4.02 15.93 -13.37
C SER A 203 -5.46 15.45 -13.65
N GLY A 204 -6.00 14.55 -12.83
CA GLY A 204 -7.34 14.00 -12.95
C GLY A 204 -7.45 12.61 -12.32
N PRO A 205 -8.61 11.94 -12.46
CA PRO A 205 -8.77 10.57 -11.98
C PRO A 205 -7.73 9.65 -12.64
N LEU A 206 -7.26 8.65 -11.88
CA LEU A 206 -6.38 7.62 -12.40
C LEU A 206 -7.06 6.88 -13.57
N PRO A 207 -6.47 6.84 -14.78
CA PRO A 207 -7.08 6.19 -15.93
C PRO A 207 -7.22 4.67 -15.70
N GLU A 208 -8.42 4.11 -15.83
CA GLU A 208 -8.66 2.69 -15.60
C GLU A 208 -8.08 1.80 -16.71
N PRO A 209 -7.57 0.59 -16.39
CA PRO A 209 -7.23 -0.45 -17.35
C PRO A 209 -8.33 -0.72 -18.39
N PRO A 210 -8.02 -0.76 -19.70
CA PRO A 210 -8.99 -1.12 -20.75
C PRO A 210 -9.70 -2.46 -20.49
N GLU A 211 -9.01 -3.40 -19.84
CA GLU A 211 -9.54 -4.73 -19.50
C GLU A 211 -10.68 -4.69 -18.47
N TYR A 212 -10.82 -3.60 -17.72
CA TYR A 212 -11.98 -3.39 -16.85
C TYR A 212 -13.23 -3.01 -17.67
N SER A 213 -13.06 -2.68 -18.95
CA SER A 213 -14.12 -2.36 -19.91
C SER A 213 -14.66 -3.62 -20.59
N ASP A 214 -13.78 -4.56 -20.93
CA ASP A 214 -14.11 -5.66 -21.84
C ASP A 214 -14.18 -7.03 -21.14
N HIS A 215 -15.35 -7.66 -21.26
CA HIS A 215 -15.67 -9.07 -20.99
C HIS A 215 -15.59 -9.62 -19.53
N ASN A 216 -14.72 -9.13 -18.65
CA ASN A 216 -14.82 -9.32 -17.18
C ASN A 216 -15.28 -8.06 -16.44
N GLY A 217 -15.45 -6.98 -17.21
CA GLY A 217 -15.76 -5.65 -16.72
C GLY A 217 -17.11 -5.53 -16.01
N ALA A 218 -18.10 -6.40 -16.23
CA ALA A 218 -19.37 -6.27 -15.50
C ALA A 218 -19.22 -6.56 -13.99
N VAL A 219 -18.39 -7.54 -13.61
CA VAL A 219 -18.15 -7.89 -12.20
C VAL A 219 -17.22 -6.87 -11.55
N VAL A 220 -16.16 -6.48 -12.26
CA VAL A 220 -15.22 -5.44 -11.81
C VAL A 220 -15.92 -4.08 -11.71
N ARG A 221 -16.66 -3.64 -12.73
CA ARG A 221 -17.49 -2.41 -12.69
C ARG A 221 -18.61 -2.49 -11.66
N ALA A 222 -19.31 -3.62 -11.49
CA ALA A 222 -20.31 -3.74 -10.43
C ALA A 222 -19.69 -3.68 -9.02
N ARG A 223 -18.39 -4.01 -8.89
CA ARG A 223 -17.62 -3.84 -7.65
C ARG A 223 -17.14 -2.40 -7.50
N VAL A 224 -16.53 -1.81 -8.54
CA VAL A 224 -16.11 -0.40 -8.60
C VAL A 224 -17.29 0.55 -8.37
N ALA A 225 -18.44 0.32 -9.00
CA ALA A 225 -19.64 1.13 -8.83
C ALA A 225 -20.23 1.01 -7.41
N ARG A 226 -20.19 -0.17 -6.80
CA ARG A 226 -20.55 -0.34 -5.37
C ARG A 226 -19.60 0.44 -4.45
N ILE A 227 -18.32 0.48 -4.78
CA ILE A 227 -17.30 1.23 -4.02
C ILE A 227 -17.48 2.74 -4.19
N ALA A 228 -17.72 3.22 -5.42
CA ALA A 228 -18.03 4.62 -5.67
C ALA A 228 -19.28 5.07 -4.89
N LEU A 229 -20.32 4.23 -4.86
CA LEU A 229 -21.54 4.50 -4.10
C LEU A 229 -21.30 4.49 -2.58
N ALA A 230 -20.45 3.60 -2.07
CA ALA A 230 -20.07 3.57 -0.65
C ALA A 230 -19.27 4.81 -0.23
N ARG A 231 -18.38 5.31 -1.09
CA ARG A 231 -17.65 6.57 -0.87
C ARG A 231 -18.58 7.78 -0.88
N SER A 232 -19.55 7.85 -1.81
CA SER A 232 -20.54 8.93 -1.83
C SER A 232 -21.51 8.87 -0.63
N ALA A 233 -21.80 7.68 -0.09
CA ALA A 233 -22.63 7.53 1.10
C ALA A 233 -21.90 7.95 2.39
N GLY A 234 -20.57 7.80 2.46
CA GLY A 234 -19.72 8.29 3.56
C GLY A 234 -19.56 9.82 3.59
N VAL A 235 -19.79 10.50 2.46
CA VAL A 235 -19.79 11.97 2.33
C VAL A 235 -21.21 12.54 2.42
N SER A 236 -22.11 11.90 3.17
CA SER A 236 -23.31 12.61 3.66
C SER A 236 -22.92 13.43 4.88
N ALA A 237 -22.21 14.53 4.62
CA ALA A 237 -22.14 15.64 5.57
C ALA A 237 -23.58 16.04 5.91
N THR A 238 -23.96 15.82 7.17
CA THR A 238 -25.16 16.41 7.75
C THR A 238 -25.17 17.91 7.43
N PRO A 239 -26.23 18.45 6.80
CA PRO A 239 -26.33 19.89 6.62
C PRO A 239 -26.40 20.50 8.02
N LYS A 240 -25.34 21.19 8.42
CA LYS A 240 -25.34 22.05 9.60
C LYS A 240 -26.35 23.15 9.29
N ALA A 241 -27.57 23.00 9.80
CA ALA A 241 -28.60 24.02 9.76
C ALA A 241 -28.08 25.25 10.50
N SER A 242 -27.46 26.16 9.76
CA SER A 242 -27.22 27.54 10.18
C SER A 242 -28.58 28.24 10.18
N MET A 243 -29.20 28.28 11.37
CA MET A 243 -30.18 29.32 11.67
C MET A 243 -29.40 30.60 11.97
N ASP A 244 -29.16 31.41 10.95
CA ASP A 244 -28.98 32.85 11.12
C ASP A 244 -29.78 33.57 10.04
N ALA A 245 -31.05 33.84 10.39
CA ALA A 245 -31.87 34.80 9.67
C ALA A 245 -31.68 36.18 10.33
N PRO A 246 -31.29 37.22 9.57
CA PRO A 246 -31.27 38.57 10.11
C PRO A 246 -32.71 39.07 10.28
N ARG A 247 -33.14 39.28 11.53
CA ARG A 247 -34.42 39.96 11.81
C ARG A 247 -34.23 41.47 11.75
N THR A 248 -34.71 42.04 10.65
CA THR A 248 -35.04 43.46 10.50
C THR A 248 -36.12 43.88 11.52
N PRO A 249 -36.01 45.02 12.22
CA PRO A 249 -37.06 45.51 13.10
C PRO A 249 -38.13 46.28 12.31
N PRO A 250 -39.44 46.08 12.58
CA PRO A 250 -40.48 46.93 12.02
C PRO A 250 -40.67 48.21 12.85
N ALA A 251 -40.83 49.32 12.15
CA ALA A 251 -41.08 50.65 12.68
C ALA A 251 -42.57 50.93 12.92
N GLY A 252 -42.88 51.57 14.06
CA GLY A 252 -44.06 52.41 14.30
C GLY A 252 -45.32 51.72 14.84
N PRO A 253 -46.19 52.41 15.61
CA PRO A 253 -46.43 53.85 15.51
C PRO A 253 -46.28 54.67 16.80
N VAL A 254 -46.18 55.98 16.55
CA VAL A 254 -46.11 57.12 17.46
C VAL A 254 -47.36 57.25 18.34
N GLN A 255 -47.18 57.45 19.65
CA GLN A 255 -48.11 58.23 20.48
C GLN A 255 -47.34 59.31 21.25
N ARG A 256 -47.94 60.50 21.26
CA ARG A 256 -47.41 61.81 21.67
C ARG A 256 -48.00 62.19 23.07
N PRO A 257 -47.64 63.33 23.68
CA PRO A 257 -47.10 63.41 25.03
C PRO A 257 -48.08 64.01 26.07
N VAL A 258 -47.81 63.83 27.37
CA VAL A 258 -48.31 64.74 28.43
C VAL A 258 -47.26 64.93 29.54
N GLN A 259 -47.11 66.19 29.94
CA GLN A 259 -46.22 66.78 30.94
C GLN A 259 -46.59 66.49 32.41
N GLY A 260 -45.63 66.69 33.31
CA GLY A 260 -45.83 66.99 34.75
C GLY A 260 -44.78 66.28 35.62
N ARG A 261 -43.61 66.86 35.97
CA ARG A 261 -43.29 67.92 36.95
C ARG A 261 -43.33 67.44 38.44
N LEU A 262 -42.14 67.44 39.06
CA LEU A 262 -41.76 67.64 40.48
C LEU A 262 -42.45 66.78 41.57
N LEU A 263 -41.68 65.99 42.33
CA LEU A 263 -40.89 66.36 43.52
C LEU A 263 -39.88 65.24 43.83
#